data_AF-A0A7J7U8K9-F1
#
_entry.id   AF-A0A7J7U8K9-F1
#
_cell.length_a   1.000
_cell.length_b   1.000
_cell.length_c   1.000
_cell.angle_alpha   90.00
_cell.angle_beta   90.00
_cell.angle_gamma   90.00
#
_symmetry.space_group_name_H-M   'P 1'
#
loop_
_entity.id
_entity.type
_entity.pdbx_description
1 polymer ?
#
loop_
_entity_poly.entity_id
_entity_poly.type
_entity_poly.pdbx_seq_one_letter_code
_entity_poly.pdbx_strand_id
1 'polypeptide(L)'
;MEASLVWFTSARTASQWLDFWLRHRLLWWRKFAVSPSNFSSSDCQDEEGRKGNKLYYNFPWGKEPIETLWNLGDQELLHMYPGNVSQLHGRDGRKNVVPSVLSINGDLDRGMLAYLYDSFQLTENSFTRKKNLHRKVLKLHPCLAPIKVALDMGKGPTVELRQVCQGLFNELLESGISVWPGYLETAQSSLEQLYSK
;
A
#
# COMPACT_ATOMS: atom_id res chain seq x y z
N MET A 1 2.59 -11.56 -0.82
CA MET A 1 3.88 -11.03 -0.34
C MET A 1 3.63 -10.34 0.98
N GLU A 2 4.46 -10.59 1.98
CA GLU A 2 4.33 -10.01 3.32
C GLU A 2 5.42 -8.97 3.56
N ALA A 3 5.07 -7.88 4.24
CA ALA A 3 6.00 -6.90 4.76
C ALA A 3 5.95 -6.92 6.28
N SER A 4 7.07 -7.26 6.91
CA SER A 4 7.16 -7.39 8.35
C SER A 4 8.14 -6.39 8.96
N LEU A 5 7.80 -5.95 10.18
CA LEU A 5 8.64 -5.15 11.05
C LEU A 5 8.64 -5.78 12.42
N VAL A 6 9.83 -6.13 12.91
CA VAL A 6 10.04 -6.59 14.29
C VAL A 6 10.64 -5.44 15.08
N TRP A 7 9.94 -5.02 16.13
CA TRP A 7 10.33 -3.89 16.96
C TRP A 7 10.65 -4.35 18.39
N PHE A 8 11.92 -4.24 18.75
CA PHE A 8 12.41 -4.54 20.09
C PHE A 8 12.25 -3.33 21.00
N THR A 9 11.57 -3.51 22.12
CA THR A 9 11.31 -2.42 23.08
C THR A 9 11.33 -2.92 24.52
N SER A 10 11.51 -2.02 25.48
CA SER A 10 11.37 -2.38 26.89
C SER A 10 9.94 -2.86 27.15
N ALA A 11 9.79 -3.93 27.94
CA ALA A 11 8.48 -4.46 28.35
C ALA A 11 7.59 -3.39 29.00
N ARG A 12 8.19 -2.43 29.71
CA ARG A 12 7.49 -1.30 30.34
C ARG A 12 6.78 -0.39 29.33
N THR A 13 7.36 -0.22 28.14
CA THR A 13 6.84 0.67 27.08
C THR A 13 6.20 -0.08 25.93
N ALA A 14 6.13 -1.42 25.99
CA ALA A 14 5.64 -2.26 24.90
C ALA A 14 4.22 -1.90 24.45
N SER A 15 3.29 -1.73 25.38
CA SER A 15 1.91 -1.32 25.06
C SER A 15 1.85 0.06 24.40
N GLN A 16 2.67 1.01 24.85
CA GLN A 16 2.70 2.36 24.27
C GLN A 16 3.23 2.34 22.82
N TRP A 17 4.24 1.51 22.57
CA TRP A 17 4.76 1.30 21.22
C TRP A 17 3.77 0.56 20.32
N LEU A 18 3.03 -0.41 20.86
CA LEU A 18 1.96 -1.09 20.11
C LEU A 18 0.88 -0.09 19.68
N ASP A 19 0.41 0.76 20.59
CA ASP A 19 -0.58 1.81 20.29
C ASP A 19 -0.04 2.88 19.32
N PHE A 20 1.26 3.19 19.41
CA PHE A 20 1.95 4.07 18.46
C PHE A 20 1.93 3.46 17.05
N TRP A 21 2.38 2.22 16.92
CA TRP A 21 2.44 1.53 15.64
C TRP A 21 1.06 1.31 15.05
N LEU A 22 0.06 0.93 15.86
CA LEU A 22 -1.32 0.80 15.43
C LEU A 22 -1.82 2.07 14.73
N ARG A 23 -1.65 3.22 15.37
CA ARG A 23 -2.07 4.52 14.82
C ARG A 23 -1.30 4.88 13.56
N HIS A 24 0.02 4.71 13.58
CA HIS A 24 0.87 5.02 12.41
C HIS A 24 0.55 4.13 11.21
N ARG A 25 0.36 2.83 11.42
CA ARG A 25 0.04 1.86 10.35
C ARG A 25 -1.37 2.09 9.81
N LEU A 26 -2.37 2.33 10.67
CA LEU A 26 -3.71 2.68 10.22
C LEU A 26 -3.74 3.97 9.40
N LEU A 27 -3.00 5.01 9.83
CA LEU A 27 -2.87 6.26 9.08
C LEU A 27 -2.16 6.05 7.74
N TRP A 28 -1.13 5.19 7.71
CA TRP A 28 -0.42 4.86 6.48
C TRP A 28 -1.35 4.22 5.44
N TRP A 29 -2.18 3.25 5.84
CA TRP A 29 -3.17 2.65 4.93
C TRP A 29 -4.21 3.68 4.45
N ARG A 30 -4.69 4.54 5.35
CA ARG A 30 -5.69 5.57 5.04
C ARG A 30 -5.17 6.66 4.11
N LYS A 31 -3.86 6.95 4.13
CA LYS A 31 -3.24 8.04 3.37
C LYS A 31 -3.47 7.92 1.86
N PHE A 32 -3.47 6.70 1.32
CA PHE A 32 -3.57 6.47 -0.12
C PHE A 32 -4.97 6.08 -0.57
N ALA A 33 -5.94 6.04 0.35
CA ALA A 33 -7.30 5.62 0.07
C ALA A 33 -8.15 6.79 -0.44
N VAL A 34 -9.00 6.50 -1.42
CA VAL A 34 -10.13 7.33 -1.84
C VAL A 34 -11.18 7.37 -0.72
N SER A 35 -11.47 6.24 -0.06
CA SER A 35 -12.40 6.16 1.06
C SER A 35 -11.72 5.64 2.34
N PRO A 36 -11.04 6.51 3.11
CA PRO A 36 -10.29 6.13 4.32
C PRO A 36 -11.13 5.40 5.39
N SER A 37 -12.45 5.58 5.39
CA SER A 37 -13.39 4.91 6.30
C SER A 37 -13.46 3.39 6.09
N ASN A 38 -13.08 2.87 4.92
CA ASN A 38 -13.03 1.43 4.66
C ASN A 38 -11.91 0.73 5.44
N PHE A 39 -10.90 1.47 5.90
CA PHE A 39 -9.83 0.96 6.74
C PHE A 39 -10.18 1.14 8.22
N SER A 40 -10.16 0.05 8.97
CA SER A 40 -10.51 0.02 10.40
C SER A 40 -9.54 -0.85 11.21
N SER A 41 -9.55 -0.68 12.52
CA SER A 41 -8.76 -1.49 13.45
C SER A 41 -9.67 -2.18 14.46
N SER A 42 -9.27 -3.36 14.94
CA SER A 42 -9.88 -4.02 16.08
C SER A 42 -8.79 -4.54 17.01
N ASP A 43 -9.06 -4.45 18.30
CA ASP A 43 -8.25 -5.12 19.31
C ASP A 43 -8.55 -6.62 19.30
N CYS A 44 -7.54 -7.42 19.60
CA CYS A 44 -7.68 -8.86 19.75
C CYS A 44 -6.70 -9.40 20.79
N GLN A 45 -6.98 -10.61 21.23
CA GLN A 45 -6.06 -11.41 22.05
C GLN A 45 -5.89 -12.75 21.38
N ASP A 46 -4.71 -13.35 21.52
CA ASP A 46 -4.49 -14.73 21.10
C ASP A 46 -4.85 -15.71 22.22
N GLU A 47 -4.63 -17.00 21.97
CA GLU A 47 -4.95 -18.09 22.89
C GLU A 47 -4.12 -18.00 24.18
N GLU A 48 -2.91 -17.45 24.09
CA GLU A 48 -2.02 -17.20 25.23
C GLU A 48 -2.33 -15.89 25.98
N GLY A 49 -3.36 -15.15 25.55
CA GLY A 49 -3.78 -13.88 26.16
C GLY A 49 -2.88 -12.69 25.84
N ARG A 50 -1.97 -12.81 24.86
CA ARG A 50 -1.14 -11.72 24.38
C ARG A 50 -2.01 -10.71 23.64
N LYS A 51 -1.74 -9.44 23.89
CA LYS A 51 -2.48 -8.33 23.26
C LYS A 51 -1.99 -8.11 21.84
N GLY A 52 -2.93 -7.92 20.93
CA GLY A 52 -2.66 -7.52 19.57
C GLY A 52 -3.77 -6.66 19.00
N ASN A 53 -3.54 -6.22 17.77
CA ASN A 53 -4.48 -5.46 16.99
C ASN A 53 -4.45 -5.98 15.56
N LYS A 54 -5.60 -5.95 14.90
CA LYS A 54 -5.73 -6.28 13.48
C LYS A 54 -6.24 -5.07 12.74
N LEU A 55 -5.64 -4.78 11.60
CA LEU A 55 -6.14 -3.80 10.64
C LEU A 55 -6.94 -4.52 9.57
N TYR A 56 -8.09 -3.94 9.22
CA TYR A 56 -9.05 -4.50 8.29
C TYR A 56 -9.32 -3.52 7.16
N TYR A 57 -9.59 -4.06 5.98
CA TYR A 57 -10.24 -3.36 4.89
C TYR A 57 -11.66 -3.91 4.67
N ASN A 58 -12.61 -3.03 4.38
CA ASN A 58 -14.00 -3.38 4.11
C ASN A 58 -14.18 -3.65 2.60
N PHE A 59 -14.07 -4.92 2.20
CA PHE A 59 -14.40 -5.36 0.85
C PHE A 59 -15.92 -5.40 0.64
N PRO A 60 -16.39 -5.44 -0.63
CA PRO A 60 -17.83 -5.55 -0.92
C PRO A 60 -18.52 -6.77 -0.30
N TRP A 61 -17.77 -7.83 0.00
CA TRP A 61 -18.28 -9.06 0.64
C TRP A 61 -18.04 -9.11 2.15
N GLY A 62 -17.28 -8.18 2.72
CA GLY A 62 -17.02 -8.13 4.16
C GLY A 62 -15.66 -7.58 4.55
N LYS A 63 -15.44 -7.49 5.86
CA LYS A 63 -14.17 -7.05 6.43
C LYS A 63 -13.15 -8.16 6.40
N GLU A 64 -11.98 -7.90 5.85
CA GLU A 64 -10.85 -8.82 5.86
C GLU A 64 -9.62 -8.21 6.50
N PRO A 65 -8.84 -9.00 7.27
CA PRO A 65 -7.59 -8.52 7.84
C PRO A 65 -6.56 -8.32 6.74
N ILE A 66 -5.86 -7.18 6.79
CA ILE A 66 -4.77 -6.82 5.87
C ILE A 66 -3.43 -6.67 6.59
N GLU A 67 -3.44 -6.47 7.91
CA GLU A 67 -2.23 -6.35 8.71
C GLU A 67 -2.51 -6.72 10.16
N THR A 68 -1.52 -7.32 10.82
CA THR A 68 -1.60 -7.74 12.22
C THR A 68 -0.44 -7.14 13.01
N LEU A 69 -0.73 -6.77 14.25
CA LEU A 69 0.22 -6.22 15.20
C LEU A 69 0.11 -7.03 16.49
N TRP A 70 1.21 -7.57 16.98
CA TRP A 70 1.24 -8.43 18.15
C TRP A 70 2.34 -8.03 19.11
N ASN A 71 2.04 -8.04 20.41
CA ASN A 71 3.06 -8.00 21.44
C ASN A 71 3.39 -9.43 21.88
N LEU A 72 4.51 -9.95 21.39
CA LEU A 72 4.94 -11.34 21.59
C LEU A 72 5.66 -11.58 22.92
N GLY A 73 5.99 -10.52 23.66
CA GLY A 73 6.83 -10.63 24.86
C GLY A 73 8.27 -11.00 24.50
N ASP A 74 8.96 -11.65 25.42
CA ASP A 74 10.34 -12.12 25.28
C ASP A 74 10.46 -13.65 25.09
N GLN A 75 9.35 -14.38 25.15
CA GLN A 75 9.31 -15.85 25.17
C GLN A 75 10.04 -16.46 23.96
N GLU A 76 9.75 -15.99 22.75
CA GLU A 76 10.39 -16.48 21.52
C GLU A 76 11.90 -16.21 21.52
N LEU A 77 12.34 -15.05 22.01
CA LEU A 77 13.76 -14.74 22.13
C LEU A 77 14.47 -15.65 23.14
N LEU A 78 13.85 -15.88 24.29
CA LEU A 78 14.40 -16.74 25.35
C LEU A 78 14.45 -18.21 24.90
N HIS A 79 13.47 -18.66 24.12
CA HIS A 79 13.45 -20.00 23.55
C HIS A 79 14.55 -20.19 22.51
N MET A 80 14.81 -19.20 21.66
CA MET A 80 15.90 -19.27 20.66
C MET A 80 17.30 -19.21 21.30
N TYR A 81 17.45 -18.57 22.46
CA TYR A 81 18.72 -18.40 23.15
C TYR A 81 18.65 -18.88 24.62
N PRO A 82 18.49 -20.19 24.86
CA PRO A 82 18.23 -20.74 26.20
C PRO A 82 19.43 -20.69 27.14
N GLY A 83 20.63 -20.40 26.62
CA GLY A 83 21.86 -20.31 27.40
C GLY A 83 22.11 -18.90 27.92
N ASN A 84 22.87 -18.11 27.15
CA ASN A 84 23.40 -16.85 27.62
C ASN A 84 22.48 -15.65 27.35
N VAL A 85 21.43 -15.51 28.16
CA VAL A 85 20.46 -14.40 28.10
C VAL A 85 21.12 -13.02 28.22
N SER A 86 22.34 -12.93 28.78
CA SER A 86 23.07 -11.66 28.87
C SER A 86 23.39 -11.03 27.52
N GLN A 87 23.45 -11.82 26.44
CA GLN A 87 23.64 -11.33 25.07
C GLN A 87 22.39 -10.63 24.51
N LEU A 88 21.20 -10.94 25.04
CA LEU A 88 19.94 -10.32 24.64
C LEU A 88 19.65 -9.01 25.37
N HIS A 89 20.44 -8.67 26.38
CA HIS A 89 20.18 -7.49 27.18
C HIS A 89 20.38 -6.19 26.40
N GLY A 90 19.31 -5.41 26.31
CA GLY A 90 19.35 -4.01 25.90
C GLY A 90 19.43 -3.07 27.11
N ARG A 91 19.99 -1.88 26.91
CA ARG A 91 19.96 -0.81 27.92
C ARG A 91 18.62 -0.08 27.91
N ASP A 92 17.84 -0.18 28.98
CA ASP A 92 16.70 0.68 29.29
C ASP A 92 17.10 1.64 30.42
N GLY A 93 17.57 2.83 30.03
CA GLY A 93 18.14 3.81 30.94
C GLY A 93 19.42 3.29 31.61
N ARG A 94 19.35 3.01 32.91
CA ARG A 94 20.48 2.49 33.71
C ARG A 94 20.42 0.97 33.91
N LYS A 95 19.35 0.30 33.47
CA LYS A 95 19.14 -1.15 33.66
C LYS A 95 19.34 -1.89 32.35
N ASN A 96 19.88 -3.09 32.46
CA ASN A 96 19.93 -4.05 31.36
C ASN A 96 18.69 -4.94 31.45
N VAL A 97 17.93 -5.05 30.38
CA VAL A 97 16.68 -5.82 30.32
C VAL A 97 16.61 -6.62 29.03
N VAL A 98 15.95 -7.78 29.06
CA VAL A 98 15.56 -8.49 27.84
C VAL A 98 14.42 -7.70 27.18
N PRO A 99 14.51 -7.36 25.88
CA PRO A 99 13.47 -6.60 25.21
C PRO A 99 12.23 -7.47 24.96
N SER A 100 11.07 -6.84 25.06
CA SER A 100 9.82 -7.34 24.52
C SER A 100 9.83 -7.18 22.99
N VAL A 101 9.28 -8.16 22.29
CA VAL A 101 9.18 -8.17 20.84
C VAL A 101 7.77 -7.75 20.43
N LEU A 102 7.68 -6.67 19.65
CA LEU A 102 6.47 -6.34 18.91
C LEU A 102 6.66 -6.81 17.46
N SER A 103 5.67 -7.51 16.93
CA SER A 103 5.65 -7.98 15.54
C SER A 103 4.53 -7.30 14.78
N ILE A 104 4.86 -6.73 13.63
CA ILE A 104 3.92 -6.08 12.72
C ILE A 104 4.07 -6.79 11.39
N ASN A 105 2.99 -7.37 10.87
CA ASN A 105 3.01 -8.07 9.58
C ASN A 105 1.82 -7.64 8.73
N GLY A 106 2.12 -6.99 7.60
CA GLY A 106 1.15 -6.56 6.59
C GLY A 106 1.18 -7.43 5.34
N ASP A 107 0.00 -7.84 4.89
CA ASP A 107 -0.21 -8.56 3.63
C ASP A 107 -0.33 -7.53 2.49
N LEU A 108 0.74 -7.42 1.69
CA LEU A 108 0.79 -6.46 0.59
C LEU A 108 -0.09 -6.86 -0.59
N ASP A 109 -0.39 -8.15 -0.77
CA ASP A 109 -1.25 -8.61 -1.86
C ASP A 109 -2.70 -8.23 -1.57
N ARG A 110 -3.16 -8.51 -0.34
CA ARG A 110 -4.47 -8.02 0.13
C ARG A 110 -4.55 -6.51 0.14
N GLY A 111 -3.47 -5.83 0.53
CA GLY A 111 -3.36 -4.37 0.48
C GLY A 111 -3.49 -3.81 -0.93
N MET A 112 -2.83 -4.43 -1.91
CA MET A 112 -2.95 -4.07 -3.33
C MET A 112 -4.39 -4.23 -3.81
N LEU A 113 -5.02 -5.38 -3.51
CA LEU A 113 -6.43 -5.62 -3.84
C LEU A 113 -7.35 -4.59 -3.18
N ALA A 114 -7.13 -4.27 -1.90
CA ALA A 114 -7.89 -3.26 -1.18
C ALA A 114 -7.85 -1.91 -1.92
N TYR A 115 -6.67 -1.44 -2.33
CA TYR A 115 -6.56 -0.19 -3.10
C TYR A 115 -7.15 -0.28 -4.51
N LEU A 116 -7.08 -1.44 -5.18
CA LEU A 116 -7.75 -1.63 -6.47
C LEU A 116 -9.26 -1.48 -6.33
N TYR A 117 -9.87 -2.14 -5.34
CA TYR A 117 -11.30 -2.01 -5.06
C TYR A 117 -11.69 -0.60 -4.62
N ASP A 118 -10.91 0.03 -3.73
CA ASP A 118 -11.14 1.39 -3.25
C ASP A 118 -11.08 2.43 -4.40
N SER A 119 -10.22 2.19 -5.39
CA SER A 119 -10.04 3.08 -6.53
C SER A 119 -11.13 2.96 -7.62
N PHE A 120 -11.89 1.86 -7.64
CA PHE A 120 -12.82 1.58 -8.72
C PHE A 120 -14.06 2.47 -8.66
N GLN A 121 -14.31 3.22 -9.72
CA GLN A 121 -15.49 4.08 -9.85
C GLN A 121 -16.19 3.90 -11.20
N LEU A 122 -17.52 3.96 -11.15
CA LEU A 122 -18.40 4.08 -12.32
C LEU A 122 -18.80 5.55 -12.43
N THR A 123 -18.19 6.28 -13.37
CA THR A 123 -18.50 7.71 -13.60
C THR A 123 -19.51 7.84 -14.72
N GLU A 124 -20.54 8.67 -14.55
CA GLU A 124 -21.47 9.01 -15.64
C GLU A 124 -20.87 10.12 -16.52
N ASN A 125 -20.89 9.92 -17.85
CA ASN A 125 -20.51 10.95 -18.81
C ASN A 125 -21.70 11.86 -19.11
N SER A 126 -21.61 13.15 -18.76
CA SER A 126 -22.57 14.19 -19.17
C SER A 126 -22.32 14.74 -20.58
N PHE A 127 -21.24 14.33 -21.25
CA PHE A 127 -20.79 14.92 -22.51
C PHE A 127 -21.53 14.44 -23.76
N THR A 128 -22.24 13.31 -23.69
CA THR A 128 -22.95 12.74 -24.85
C THR A 128 -24.45 12.70 -24.60
N ARG A 129 -25.24 13.37 -25.44
CA ARG A 129 -26.73 13.33 -25.49
C ARG A 129 -27.33 11.91 -25.70
N LYS A 130 -26.50 10.85 -25.73
CA LYS A 130 -26.90 9.46 -25.83
C LYS A 130 -26.60 8.74 -24.51
N LYS A 131 -27.70 8.33 -23.85
CA LYS A 131 -27.87 7.30 -22.81
C LYS A 131 -26.60 6.84 -22.05
N ASN A 132 -26.58 7.12 -20.74
CA ASN A 132 -26.01 6.30 -19.66
C ASN A 132 -24.75 5.50 -20.00
N LEU A 133 -23.70 6.15 -20.51
CA LEU A 133 -22.40 5.49 -20.65
C LEU A 133 -21.65 5.62 -19.32
N HIS A 134 -21.61 4.54 -18.54
CA HIS A 134 -20.77 4.46 -17.35
C HIS A 134 -19.31 4.22 -17.78
N ARG A 135 -18.43 5.17 -17.48
CA ARG A 135 -16.98 4.99 -17.62
C ARG A 135 -16.43 4.30 -16.39
N LYS A 136 -15.74 3.18 -16.59
CA LYS A 136 -14.97 2.49 -15.56
C LYS A 136 -13.63 3.19 -15.42
N VAL A 137 -13.24 3.57 -14.20
CA VAL A 137 -11.94 4.19 -13.92
C VAL A 137 -11.41 3.68 -12.58
N LEU A 138 -10.09 3.47 -12.52
CA LEU A 138 -9.36 3.20 -11.28
C LEU A 138 -8.65 4.48 -10.84
N LYS A 139 -9.17 5.16 -9.81
CA LYS A 139 -8.58 6.38 -9.24
C LYS A 139 -7.54 6.03 -8.18
N LEU A 140 -6.49 5.31 -8.57
CA LEU A 140 -5.37 4.99 -7.68
C LEU A 140 -4.66 6.28 -7.25
N HIS A 141 -4.14 6.31 -6.02
CA HIS A 141 -3.32 7.42 -5.56
C HIS A 141 -2.09 7.60 -6.48
N PRO A 142 -1.71 8.84 -6.87
CA PRO A 142 -0.62 9.07 -7.82
C PRO A 142 0.71 8.40 -7.46
N CYS A 143 1.04 8.29 -6.16
CA CYS A 143 2.23 7.57 -5.71
C CYS A 143 2.18 6.05 -6.00
N LEU A 144 1.01 5.44 -5.98
CA LEU A 144 0.81 3.99 -6.16
C LEU A 144 0.50 3.60 -7.62
N ALA A 145 0.06 4.56 -8.45
CA ALA A 145 -0.29 4.28 -9.84
C ALA A 145 0.91 3.67 -10.60
N PRO A 146 0.75 2.53 -11.32
CA PRO A 146 1.89 1.85 -11.96
C PRO A 146 2.48 2.68 -13.11
N ILE A 147 1.63 3.37 -13.86
CA ILE A 147 1.99 4.26 -14.97
C ILE A 147 1.57 5.67 -14.56
N LYS A 148 2.49 6.64 -14.64
CA LYS A 148 2.21 8.03 -14.27
C LYS A 148 1.67 8.83 -15.45
N VAL A 149 2.21 8.58 -16.64
CA VAL A 149 1.90 9.32 -17.86
C VAL A 149 1.77 8.35 -19.03
N ALA A 150 0.80 8.59 -19.92
CA ALA A 150 0.75 7.95 -21.22
C ALA A 150 1.10 8.99 -22.29
N LEU A 151 2.00 8.63 -23.21
CA LEU A 151 2.45 9.48 -24.29
C LEU A 151 1.97 8.91 -25.63
N ASP A 152 1.10 9.64 -26.31
CA ASP A 152 0.51 9.27 -27.59
C ASP A 152 0.74 10.34 -28.65
N MET A 153 0.71 9.94 -29.92
CA MET A 153 0.76 10.86 -31.05
C MET A 153 -0.64 11.16 -31.58
N GLY A 154 -0.94 12.45 -31.75
CA GLY A 154 -2.13 12.90 -32.48
C GLY A 154 -1.99 12.78 -33.99
N LYS A 155 -2.89 13.44 -34.72
CA LYS A 155 -2.80 13.54 -36.20
C LYS A 155 -1.65 14.49 -36.58
N GLY A 156 -0.78 14.09 -37.51
CA GLY A 156 0.30 14.95 -38.01
C GLY A 156 1.45 14.17 -38.68
N PRO A 157 2.57 14.83 -38.99
CA PRO A 157 3.74 14.21 -39.61
C PRO A 157 4.36 13.16 -38.68
N THR A 158 4.18 11.89 -39.03
CA THR A 158 4.46 10.74 -38.14
C THR A 158 5.93 10.60 -37.73
N VAL A 159 6.88 11.04 -38.56
CA VAL A 159 8.32 10.84 -38.28
C VAL A 159 8.85 11.88 -37.29
N GLU A 160 8.56 13.16 -37.50
CA GLU A 160 9.00 14.25 -36.62
C GLU A 160 8.35 14.14 -35.24
N LEU A 161 7.04 13.86 -35.20
CA LEU A 161 6.32 13.65 -33.93
C LEU A 161 6.89 12.47 -33.15
N ARG A 162 7.27 11.38 -33.84
CA ARG A 162 7.89 10.22 -33.19
C ARG A 162 9.25 10.55 -32.57
N GLN A 163 10.06 11.37 -33.24
CA GLN A 163 11.35 11.80 -32.69
C GLN A 163 11.17 12.66 -31.44
N VAL A 164 10.22 13.60 -31.47
CA VAL A 164 9.88 14.43 -30.29
C VAL A 164 9.36 13.56 -29.15
N CYS A 165 8.44 12.63 -29.42
CA CYS A 165 7.92 11.70 -28.41
C CYS A 165 9.04 10.84 -27.81
N GLN A 166 10.00 10.38 -28.63
CA GLN A 166 11.13 9.60 -28.14
C GLN A 166 12.05 10.41 -27.23
N GLY A 167 12.31 11.68 -27.57
CA GLY A 167 13.08 12.59 -26.72
C GLY A 167 12.41 12.80 -25.36
N LEU A 168 11.12 13.14 -25.36
CA LEU A 168 10.34 13.35 -24.14
C LEU A 168 10.21 12.06 -23.29
N PHE A 169 10.04 10.91 -23.94
CA PHE A 169 9.99 9.62 -23.26
C PHE A 169 11.29 9.36 -22.47
N ASN A 170 12.44 9.62 -23.08
CA ASN A 170 13.74 9.46 -22.43
C ASN A 170 13.90 10.44 -21.25
N GLU A 171 13.55 11.72 -21.42
CA GLU A 171 13.64 12.73 -20.36
C GLU A 171 12.78 12.38 -19.13
N LEU A 172 11.57 11.86 -19.37
CA LEU A 172 10.67 11.41 -18.31
C LEU A 172 11.20 10.17 -17.59
N LEU A 173 11.76 9.21 -18.31
CA LEU A 173 12.38 8.02 -17.72
C LEU A 173 13.64 8.37 -16.92
N GLU A 174 14.47 9.28 -17.42
CA GLU A 174 15.67 9.79 -16.71
C GLU A 174 15.28 10.47 -15.39
N SER A 175 14.09 11.07 -15.34
CA SER A 175 13.50 11.66 -14.13
C SER A 175 12.82 10.62 -13.21
N GLY A 176 12.85 9.33 -13.55
CA GLY A 176 12.23 8.25 -12.76
C GLY A 176 10.69 8.20 -12.85
N ILE A 177 10.10 8.82 -13.88
CA ILE A 177 8.64 8.83 -14.10
C ILE A 177 8.28 7.65 -15.01
N SER A 178 7.35 6.79 -14.59
CA SER A 178 6.87 5.69 -15.45
C SER A 178 5.96 6.20 -16.56
N VAL A 179 6.32 5.89 -17.81
CA VAL A 179 5.62 6.35 -19.01
C VAL A 179 5.15 5.19 -19.88
N TRP A 180 3.92 5.25 -20.37
CA TRP A 180 3.40 4.34 -21.39
C TRP A 180 3.66 4.90 -22.81
N PRO A 181 4.41 4.19 -23.68
CA PRO A 181 4.77 4.67 -25.01
C PRO A 181 3.70 4.34 -26.06
N GLY A 182 2.51 4.95 -25.92
CA GLY A 182 1.38 4.75 -26.83
C GLY A 182 1.65 5.16 -28.30
N TYR A 183 2.59 6.08 -28.51
CA TYR A 183 3.06 6.50 -29.85
C TYR A 183 3.71 5.38 -30.70
N LEU A 184 4.02 4.22 -30.11
CA LEU A 184 4.52 3.05 -30.83
C LEU A 184 3.38 2.20 -31.44
N GLU A 185 2.14 2.36 -30.96
CA GLU A 185 1.00 1.62 -31.50
C GLU A 185 0.72 2.03 -32.96
N THR A 186 0.58 1.04 -33.84
CA THR A 186 0.31 1.24 -35.28
C THR A 186 -1.18 1.38 -35.61
N ALA A 187 -2.06 1.10 -34.65
CA ALA A 187 -3.50 1.16 -34.83
C ALA A 187 -4.08 2.50 -34.38
N GLN A 188 -4.71 3.24 -35.29
CA GLN A 188 -5.55 4.40 -34.94
C GLN A 188 -6.80 3.92 -34.21
N SER A 189 -6.72 3.83 -32.89
CA SER A 189 -7.88 3.65 -32.02
C SER A 189 -8.58 4.99 -31.79
N SER A 190 -9.89 4.98 -31.56
CA SER A 190 -10.60 6.23 -31.26
C SER A 190 -10.13 6.81 -29.92
N LEU A 191 -10.17 8.14 -29.76
CA LEU A 191 -9.80 8.79 -28.50
C LEU A 191 -10.58 8.22 -27.30
N GLU A 192 -11.84 7.84 -27.49
CA GLU A 192 -12.65 7.20 -26.45
C GLU A 192 -12.13 5.81 -26.06
N GLN A 193 -11.61 5.03 -27.01
CA GLN A 193 -10.99 3.73 -26.73
C GLN A 193 -9.65 3.90 -26.02
N LEU A 194 -8.83 4.88 -26.42
CA LEU A 194 -7.55 5.18 -25.75
C LEU A 194 -7.75 5.66 -24.31
N TYR A 195 -8.76 6.50 -24.05
CA TYR A 195 -9.09 6.96 -22.70
C TYR A 195 -9.77 5.91 -21.82
N SER A 196 -10.18 4.78 -22.39
CA SER A 196 -10.79 3.66 -21.66
C SER A 196 -9.83 2.49 -21.44
N LYS A 197 -8.64 2.52 -22.05
CA LYS A 197 -7.57 1.54 -21.83
C LYS A 197 -6.91 1.74 -20.46
#